data_AF-A0A7C4AFE0-F1
#
_entry.id   AF-A0A7C4AFE0-F1
#
_cell.length_a   1.000
_cell.length_b   1.000
_cell.length_c   1.000
_cell.angle_alpha   90.00
_cell.angle_beta   90.00
_cell.angle_gamma   90.00
#
_symmetry.space_group_name_H-M   'P 1'
#
loop_
_entity.id
_entity.type
_entity.pdbx_description
1 polymer ?
#
loop_
_entity_poly.entity_id
_entity_poly.type
_entity_poly.pdbx_seq_one_letter_code
_entity_poly.pdbx_strand_id
1 'polypeptide(L)'
;MNAKLLFRILLLIIMLLLLVLIGVYNKETVSLSLPPLMPKAIRQPAAIMYFAFFAAGLLTGALLIGAGGVKSAPAAGKASKGGK
;
A
#
# COMPACT_ATOMS: atom_id res chain seq x y z
N MET A 1 20.64 0.87 -16.34
CA MET A 1 19.46 1.28 -15.54
C MET A 1 19.86 2.38 -14.57
N ASN A 2 18.96 3.30 -14.25
CA ASN A 2 19.23 4.32 -13.23
C ASN A 2 19.46 3.66 -11.86
N ALA A 3 20.56 3.98 -11.17
CA ALA A 3 20.90 3.42 -9.86
C ALA A 3 19.75 3.58 -8.83
N LYS A 4 19.03 4.72 -8.91
CA LYS A 4 17.82 4.98 -8.13
C LYS A 4 16.70 3.96 -8.36
N LEU A 5 16.50 3.53 -9.60
CA LEU A 5 15.50 2.50 -9.94
C LEU A 5 15.94 1.13 -9.43
N LEU A 6 17.22 0.81 -9.60
CA LEU A 6 17.83 -0.43 -9.11
C LEU A 6 17.69 -0.55 -7.59
N PHE A 7 17.95 0.52 -6.85
CA PHE A 7 17.79 0.54 -5.39
C PHE A 7 16.34 0.27 -4.96
N ARG A 8 15.36 0.88 -5.64
CA ARG A 8 13.93 0.64 -5.36
C ARG A 8 13.53 -0.82 -5.61
N ILE A 9 13.99 -1.39 -6.73
CA ILE A 9 13.73 -2.79 -7.08
C ILE A 9 14.38 -3.71 -6.04
N LEU A 10 15.65 -3.45 -5.67
CA LEU A 10 16.35 -4.24 -4.66
C LEU A 10 15.63 -4.19 -3.32
N LEU A 11 15.18 -3.01 -2.88
CA LEU A 11 14.40 -2.86 -1.65
C LEU A 11 13.11 -3.69 -1.69
N LEU A 12 12.39 -3.66 -2.81
CA LEU A 12 11.17 -4.46 -3.01
C LEU A 12 11.47 -5.95 -2.94
N ILE A 13 12.54 -6.41 -3.59
CA ILE A 13 12.96 -7.82 -3.59
C ILE A 13 13.32 -8.27 -2.17
N ILE A 14 14.04 -7.45 -1.40
CA ILE A 14 14.38 -7.77 -0.01
C ILE A 14 13.11 -7.92 0.85
N MET A 15 12.13 -7.01 0.69
CA MET A 15 10.85 -7.13 1.40
C MET A 15 10.10 -8.42 1.03
N LEU A 16 10.07 -8.78 -0.25
CA LEU A 16 9.45 -10.03 -0.72
C LEU A 16 10.18 -11.26 -0.18
N LEU A 17 11.52 -11.23 -0.16
CA LEU A 17 12.33 -12.32 0.40
C LEU A 17 12.02 -12.54 1.88
N LEU A 18 11.95 -11.46 2.69
CA LEU A 18 11.57 -11.57 4.09
C LEU A 18 10.18 -12.20 4.26
N LEU A 19 9.24 -11.82 3.39
CA LEU A 19 7.88 -12.37 3.40
C LEU A 19 7.87 -13.89 3.13
N VAL A 20 8.69 -14.34 2.18
CA VAL A 20 8.89 -15.77 1.88
C VAL A 20 9.52 -16.49 3.08
N LEU A 21 10.57 -15.92 3.67
CA LEU A 21 11.23 -16.51 4.84
C LEU A 21 10.27 -16.68 6.01
N ILE A 22 9.42 -15.68 6.27
CA ILE A 22 8.38 -15.77 7.30
C ILE A 22 7.39 -16.90 6.98
N GLY A 23 6.96 -17.03 5.73
CA GLY A 23 6.08 -18.14 5.30
C GLY A 23 6.71 -19.52 5.46
N VAL A 24 8.02 -19.64 5.26
CA VAL A 24 8.75 -20.92 5.33
C VAL A 24 9.11 -21.29 6.77
N TYR A 25 9.63 -20.34 7.55
CA TYR A 25 10.23 -20.62 8.86
C TYR A 25 9.33 -20.25 10.06
N ASN A 26 8.31 -19.41 9.87
CA ASN A 26 7.44 -18.93 10.94
C ASN A 26 5.98 -19.33 10.69
N LYS A 27 5.74 -20.65 10.70
CA LYS A 27 4.41 -21.25 10.47
C LYS A 27 3.45 -21.13 11.65
N GLU A 28 3.96 -20.70 12.81
CA GLU A 28 3.15 -20.47 13.99
C GLU A 28 2.07 -19.42 13.75
N THR A 29 0.92 -19.64 14.39
CA THR A 29 -0.17 -18.67 14.34
C THR A 29 0.06 -17.56 15.34
N VAL A 30 -0.19 -16.33 14.92
CA VAL A 30 -0.07 -15.14 15.74
C VAL A 30 -1.45 -14.50 15.91
N SER A 31 -1.63 -13.81 17.02
CA SER A 31 -2.90 -13.16 17.37
C SER A 31 -2.91 -11.74 16.79
N LEU A 32 -3.73 -11.50 15.78
CA LEU A 32 -3.97 -10.15 15.26
C LEU A 32 -5.04 -9.45 16.12
N SER A 33 -4.65 -8.40 16.83
CA SER A 33 -5.58 -7.54 17.56
C SER A 33 -5.35 -6.11 17.09
N LEU A 34 -6.39 -5.48 16.55
CA LEU A 34 -6.36 -4.08 16.11
C LEU A 34 -7.56 -3.29 16.64
N PRO A 35 -7.72 -3.07 17.95
CA PRO A 35 -8.71 -2.13 18.45
C PRO A 35 -8.34 -0.71 17.98
N PRO A 36 -9.28 0.13 17.52
CA PRO A 36 -10.74 -0.05 17.46
C PRO A 36 -11.28 -0.71 16.17
N LEU A 37 -10.42 -1.00 15.19
CA LEU A 37 -10.80 -1.49 13.87
C LEU A 37 -11.34 -2.94 13.88
N MET A 38 -10.84 -3.78 14.79
CA MET A 38 -11.27 -5.17 14.95
C MET A 38 -11.72 -5.45 16.38
N PRO A 39 -12.97 -5.93 16.59
CA PRO A 39 -13.52 -6.18 17.92
C PRO A 39 -13.06 -7.51 18.54
N LYS A 40 -12.53 -8.43 17.73
CA LYS A 40 -12.04 -9.74 18.19
C LYS A 40 -10.68 -10.03 17.59
N ALA A 41 -9.81 -10.66 18.37
CA ALA A 41 -8.52 -11.09 17.90
C ALA A 41 -8.65 -12.28 16.94
N ILE A 42 -7.96 -12.21 15.80
CA ILE A 42 -7.94 -13.29 14.79
C ILE A 42 -6.60 -14.01 14.87
N ARG A 43 -6.62 -15.35 14.95
CA ARG A 43 -5.42 -16.18 14.95
C ARG A 43 -5.14 -16.66 13.53
N GLN A 44 -4.00 -16.28 12.97
CA GLN A 44 -3.59 -16.68 11.61
C GLN A 44 -2.07 -16.76 11.49
N PRO A 45 -1.52 -17.49 10.50
CA PRO A 45 -0.09 -17.50 10.24
C PRO A 45 0.45 -16.08 10.01
N ALA A 46 1.62 -15.79 10.59
CA ALA A 46 2.23 -14.45 10.53
C ALA A 46 2.45 -13.96 9.09
N ALA A 47 2.78 -14.89 8.19
CA ALA A 47 2.97 -14.60 6.76
C ALA A 47 1.74 -13.94 6.12
N ILE A 48 0.51 -14.36 6.48
CA ILE A 48 -0.72 -13.79 5.92
C ILE A 48 -0.89 -12.34 6.37
N MET A 49 -0.64 -12.06 7.65
CA MET A 49 -0.75 -10.69 8.17
C MET A 49 0.24 -9.75 7.50
N TYR A 50 1.53 -10.13 7.48
CA TYR A 50 2.55 -9.29 6.88
C TYR A 50 2.34 -9.11 5.38
N PHE A 51 1.87 -10.15 4.68
CA PHE A 51 1.53 -10.05 3.28
C PHE A 51 0.39 -9.07 3.04
N ALA A 52 -0.68 -9.13 3.84
CA ALA A 52 -1.81 -8.22 3.71
C ALA A 52 -1.41 -6.75 3.91
N PHE A 53 -0.62 -6.45 4.95
CA PHE A 53 -0.13 -5.09 5.20
C PHE A 53 0.86 -4.61 4.14
N PHE A 54 1.77 -5.48 3.70
CA PHE A 54 2.69 -5.17 2.61
C PHE A 54 1.93 -4.85 1.30
N ALA A 55 0.97 -5.68 0.92
CA ALA A 55 0.15 -5.48 -0.27
C ALA A 55 -0.66 -4.18 -0.18
N ALA A 56 -1.29 -3.89 0.96
CA ALA A 56 -2.02 -2.65 1.17
C ALA A 56 -1.11 -1.42 1.03
N GLY A 57 0.09 -1.46 1.63
CA GLY A 57 1.09 -0.40 1.52
C GLY A 57 1.61 -0.23 0.09
N LEU A 58 1.89 -1.33 -0.60
CA LEU A 58 2.36 -1.34 -1.99
C LEU A 58 1.31 -0.76 -2.95
N LEU A 59 0.04 -1.18 -2.81
CA LEU A 59 -1.07 -0.65 -3.60
C LEU A 59 -1.29 0.83 -3.31
N THR A 60 -1.26 1.24 -2.04
CA THR A 60 -1.38 2.65 -1.67
C THR A 60 -0.24 3.48 -2.27
N GLY A 61 1.00 3.02 -2.17
CA GLY A 61 2.16 3.68 -2.77
C GLY A 61 2.06 3.74 -4.30
N ALA A 62 1.65 2.65 -4.95
CA ALA A 62 1.43 2.60 -6.39
C ALA A 62 0.33 3.57 -6.83
N LEU A 63 -0.77 3.68 -6.08
CA LEU A 63 -1.83 4.64 -6.32
C LEU A 63 -1.34 6.07 -6.14
N LEU A 64 -0.58 6.39 -5.08
CA LEU A 64 -0.07 7.74 -4.86
C LEU A 64 0.95 8.17 -5.93
N ILE A 65 1.78 7.25 -6.39
CA ILE A 65 2.78 7.50 -7.43
C ILE A 65 2.14 7.54 -8.83
N GLY A 66 1.18 6.65 -9.10
CA GLY A 66 0.44 6.57 -10.36
C GLY A 66 -0.64 7.64 -10.53
N ALA A 67 -1.21 8.15 -9.44
CA ALA A 67 -2.22 9.22 -9.44
C ALA A 67 -1.62 10.63 -9.63
N GLY A 68 -0.30 10.75 -9.82
CA GLY A 68 0.36 11.98 -10.27
C GLY A 68 -0.05 12.48 -11.66
N GLY A 69 -1.13 11.94 -12.23
CA GLY A 69 -1.74 12.34 -13.50
C GLY A 69 -3.19 12.81 -13.42
N VAL A 70 -3.80 12.95 -12.22
CA VAL A 70 -5.03 13.76 -12.12
C VAL A 70 -4.60 15.22 -12.22
N LYS A 71 -4.41 15.64 -13.47
CA LYS A 71 -4.53 17.02 -13.92
C LYS A 71 -5.79 17.56 -13.25
N SER A 72 -5.62 18.34 -12.19
CA SER A 72 -6.68 19.19 -11.66
C SER A 72 -7.29 19.87 -12.88
N ALA A 73 -8.53 19.48 -13.21
CA ALA A 73 -9.22 20.06 -14.34
C ALA A 73 -9.19 21.58 -14.15
N PRO A 74 -8.84 22.37 -15.18
CA PRO A 74 -9.03 23.80 -15.08
C PRO A 74 -10.53 23.99 -14.89
N ALA A 75 -10.93 24.65 -13.81
CA ALA A 75 -12.29 25.13 -13.66
C ALA A 75 -12.51 26.24 -14.70
N ALA A 76 -12.71 25.84 -15.96
CA ALA A 76 -13.24 26.68 -17.00
C ALA A 76 -14.77 26.60 -16.92
N GLY A 77 -15.40 27.72 -16.62
CA GLY A 77 -16.83 27.90 -16.87
C GLY A 77 -17.64 28.47 -15.72
N LYS A 78 -17.43 29.74 -15.39
CA LYS A 78 -18.56 30.64 -15.06
C LYS A 78 -18.24 32.06 -15.50
N ALA A 79 -18.25 32.26 -16.82
CA ALA A 79 -18.58 33.56 -17.39
C ALA A 79 -20.08 33.59 -17.68
N SER A 80 -20.72 34.69 -17.27
CA SER A 80 -22.05 35.18 -17.67
C SER A 80 -23.30 34.62 -16.98
N LYS A 81 -23.86 35.40 -16.04
CA LYS A 81 -25.22 35.95 -16.14
C LYS A 81 -25.55 36.95 -15.00
N GLY A 82 -26.09 38.12 -15.39
CA GLY A 82 -26.75 39.11 -14.53
C GLY A 82 -25.90 40.37 -14.33
N GLY A 83 -26.19 41.54 -14.88
CA GLY A 83 -27.49 42.11 -15.23
C GLY A 83 -27.92 43.11 -14.15
N LYS A 84 -27.33 44.31 -14.16
CA LYS A 84 -27.93 45.60 -13.85
C LYS A 84 -26.90 46.71 -14.13
#